data_AF-A0A7C9VQJ3-F1
#
_entry.id   AF-A0A7C9VQJ3-F1
#
_cell.length_a   1.000
_cell.length_b   1.000
_cell.length_c   1.000
_cell.angle_alpha   90.00
_cell.angle_beta   90.00
_cell.angle_gamma   90.00
#
_symmetry.space_group_name_H-M   'P 1'
#
loop_
_entity.id
_entity.type
_entity.pdbx_description
1 polymer ?
#
loop_
_entity_poly.entity_id
_entity_poly.type
_entity_poly.pdbx_seq_one_letter_code
_entity_poly.pdbx_strand_id
1 'polypeptide(L)'
;MRSRRKPRLIVVLLAGLLSACQQEPPPPPPVPNGYGATERAFVELAIATDEQALKLVELGGDPALIENRRTELTELRKLLDAPYVNHHAGHDMPGMPTDAEIALASTSPDALKQFVHAHLTESLEVLRSAGAAITHPPTADVVELMERHRTTELGAG
;
A
#
# COMPACT_ATOMS: atom_id res chain seq x y z
N MET A 1 -49.71 -50.23 -46.91
CA MET A 1 -49.70 -48.74 -46.91
C MET A 1 -48.27 -48.26 -46.77
N ARG A 2 -47.88 -47.31 -47.63
CA ARG A 2 -46.58 -46.61 -47.63
C ARG A 2 -46.37 -45.83 -46.33
N SER A 3 -45.12 -45.75 -45.84
CA SER A 3 -44.38 -44.48 -45.79
C SER A 3 -42.95 -44.70 -45.29
N ARG A 4 -41.98 -44.48 -46.19
CA ARG A 4 -40.57 -44.21 -45.86
C ARG A 4 -40.48 -42.74 -45.42
N ARG A 5 -39.76 -42.43 -44.33
CA ARG A 5 -39.11 -41.12 -44.16
C ARG A 5 -37.70 -41.28 -43.56
N LYS A 6 -36.78 -40.57 -44.20
CA LYS A 6 -35.33 -40.46 -43.97
C LYS A 6 -35.05 -39.26 -43.01
N PRO A 7 -33.77 -38.99 -42.63
CA PRO A 7 -33.33 -38.52 -41.31
C PRO A 7 -33.39 -37.01 -41.14
N ARG A 8 -33.21 -36.53 -39.89
CA ARG A 8 -32.68 -35.19 -39.62
C ARG A 8 -31.69 -35.22 -38.46
N LEU A 9 -30.43 -34.91 -38.79
CA LEU A 9 -29.45 -34.27 -37.92
C LEU A 9 -30.14 -33.15 -37.13
N ILE A 10 -29.97 -33.11 -35.82
CA ILE A 10 -30.04 -31.86 -35.05
C ILE A 10 -28.70 -31.72 -34.35
N VAL A 11 -27.90 -30.82 -34.91
CA VAL A 11 -26.64 -30.32 -34.40
C VAL A 11 -26.94 -28.92 -33.84
N VAL A 12 -26.26 -28.59 -32.73
CA VAL A 12 -26.05 -27.27 -32.12
C VAL A 12 -27.18 -26.69 -31.27
N LEU A 13 -26.91 -26.57 -29.96
CA LEU A 13 -26.87 -25.28 -29.26
C LEU A 13 -26.32 -25.48 -27.84
N LEU A 14 -24.98 -25.49 -27.75
CA LEU A 14 -24.23 -25.53 -26.47
C LEU A 14 -23.00 -24.61 -26.57
N ALA A 15 -23.18 -23.43 -27.17
CA ALA A 15 -22.12 -22.45 -27.38
C ALA A 15 -22.67 -21.03 -27.19
N GLY A 16 -22.86 -20.61 -25.93
CA GLY A 16 -23.36 -19.26 -25.64
C GLY A 16 -23.17 -18.75 -24.22
N LEU A 17 -22.40 -19.42 -23.36
CA LEU A 17 -22.27 -19.04 -21.94
C LEU A 17 -20.84 -18.71 -21.50
N LEU A 18 -19.87 -18.57 -22.41
CA LEU A 18 -18.46 -18.32 -22.06
C LEU A 18 -17.90 -16.94 -22.47
N SER A 19 -18.71 -16.02 -23.00
CA SER A 19 -18.21 -14.70 -23.46
C SER A 19 -18.40 -13.53 -22.48
N ALA A 20 -18.84 -13.77 -21.24
CA ALA A 20 -19.18 -12.69 -20.31
C ALA A 20 -18.04 -12.23 -19.37
N CYS A 21 -16.84 -12.86 -19.40
CA CYS A 21 -15.75 -12.56 -18.46
C CYS A 21 -14.55 -11.79 -19.05
N GLN A 22 -14.66 -11.20 -20.24
CA GLN A 22 -13.55 -10.49 -20.90
C GLN A 22 -13.78 -8.99 -21.08
N GLN A 23 -14.78 -8.40 -20.42
CA GLN A 23 -14.92 -6.95 -20.42
C GLN A 23 -13.96 -6.37 -19.38
N GLU A 24 -12.86 -5.81 -19.86
CA GLU A 24 -12.00 -4.95 -19.06
C GLU A 24 -12.86 -3.83 -18.47
N PRO A 25 -12.81 -3.58 -17.15
CA PRO A 25 -13.62 -2.55 -16.53
C PRO A 25 -13.37 -1.21 -17.25
N PRO A 26 -14.41 -0.40 -17.45
CA PRO A 26 -14.23 0.90 -18.08
C PRO A 26 -13.19 1.71 -17.29
N PRO A 27 -12.36 2.52 -17.97
CA PRO A 27 -11.37 3.33 -17.28
C PRO A 27 -12.06 4.20 -16.23
N PRO A 28 -11.47 4.36 -15.03
CA PRO A 28 -12.06 5.19 -14.00
C PRO A 28 -12.23 6.63 -14.52
N PRO A 29 -13.24 7.36 -14.02
CA PRO A 29 -13.40 8.76 -14.39
C PRO A 29 -12.14 9.56 -14.00
N PRO A 30 -11.76 10.58 -14.79
CA PRO A 30 -10.61 11.41 -14.47
C PRO A 30 -10.82 12.09 -13.12
N VAL A 31 -9.82 11.95 -12.24
CA VAL A 31 -9.80 12.59 -10.93
C VAL A 31 -9.32 14.04 -11.03
N PRO A 32 -10.03 15.01 -10.42
CA PRO A 32 -9.56 16.39 -10.37
C PRO A 32 -8.13 16.47 -9.83
N ASN A 33 -7.24 17.12 -10.58
CA ASN A 33 -5.82 17.29 -10.26
C ASN A 33 -4.99 16.00 -10.12
N GLY A 34 -5.55 14.81 -10.39
CA GLY A 34 -4.84 13.54 -10.28
C GLY A 34 -4.87 12.89 -8.89
N TYR A 35 -5.39 13.57 -7.86
CA TYR A 35 -5.49 13.00 -6.51
C TYR A 35 -6.78 12.18 -6.37
N GLY A 36 -6.66 10.85 -6.37
CA GLY A 36 -7.78 9.91 -6.34
C GLY A 36 -7.78 8.99 -5.12
N ALA A 37 -8.63 7.96 -5.19
CA ALA A 37 -8.78 6.98 -4.12
C ALA A 37 -7.47 6.22 -3.83
N THR A 38 -6.66 5.93 -4.86
CA THR A 38 -5.36 5.26 -4.71
C THR A 38 -4.38 6.14 -3.95
N GLU A 39 -4.26 7.41 -4.32
CA GLU A 39 -3.39 8.37 -3.62
C GLU A 39 -3.84 8.56 -2.18
N ARG A 40 -5.15 8.71 -1.95
CA ARG A 40 -5.67 8.86 -0.58
C ARG A 40 -5.41 7.62 0.26
N ALA A 41 -5.67 6.43 -0.26
CA ALA A 41 -5.41 5.18 0.44
C ALA A 41 -3.92 5.02 0.79
N PHE A 42 -3.02 5.37 -0.13
CA PHE A 42 -1.59 5.38 0.14
C PHE A 42 -1.23 6.38 1.25
N VAL A 43 -1.69 7.63 1.16
CA VAL A 43 -1.37 8.67 2.15
C VAL A 43 -1.87 8.28 3.55
N GLU A 44 -3.10 7.78 3.67
CA GLU A 44 -3.67 7.38 4.96
C GLU A 44 -2.94 6.17 5.57
N LEU A 45 -2.58 5.18 4.75
CA LEU A 45 -1.80 4.02 5.16
C LEU A 45 -0.40 4.45 5.62
N ALA A 46 0.31 5.24 4.80
CA ALA A 46 1.66 5.69 5.09
C ALA A 46 1.73 6.51 6.38
N ILE A 47 0.75 7.40 6.62
CA ILE A 47 0.65 8.14 7.89
C ILE A 47 0.50 7.16 9.06
N ALA A 48 -0.42 6.18 8.96
CA ALA A 48 -0.65 5.23 10.04
C ALA A 48 0.60 4.41 10.37
N THR A 49 1.30 3.91 9.34
CA THR A 49 2.52 3.11 9.53
C THR A 49 3.66 3.94 10.08
N ASP A 50 3.85 5.17 9.60
CA ASP A 50 4.95 6.04 10.05
C ASP A 50 4.72 6.64 11.43
N GLU A 51 3.46 6.85 11.85
CA GLU A 51 3.14 7.23 13.23
C GLU A 51 3.55 6.14 14.23
N GLN A 52 3.36 4.86 13.90
CA GLN A 52 3.85 3.76 14.73
C GLN A 52 5.36 3.60 14.64
N ALA A 53 5.92 3.73 13.44
CA ALA A 53 7.36 3.65 13.23
C ALA A 53 8.12 4.74 13.96
N LEU A 54 7.58 5.96 14.04
CA LEU A 54 8.19 7.06 14.78
C LEU A 54 8.39 6.67 16.26
N LYS A 55 7.36 6.07 16.90
CA LYS A 55 7.47 5.59 18.27
C LYS A 55 8.57 4.52 18.42
N LEU A 56 8.70 3.63 17.43
CA LEU A 56 9.73 2.60 17.43
C LEU A 56 11.14 3.19 17.29
N VAL A 57 11.39 4.06 16.30
CA VAL A 57 12.74 4.61 16.05
C VAL A 57 13.18 5.59 17.13
N GLU A 58 12.25 6.26 17.82
CA GLU A 58 12.56 7.11 18.98
C GLU A 58 13.17 6.30 20.14
N LEU A 59 12.89 5.00 20.26
CA LEU A 59 13.53 4.13 21.26
C LEU A 59 15.02 3.93 20.98
N GLY A 60 15.42 3.89 19.71
CA GLY A 60 16.82 3.73 19.30
C GLY A 60 17.63 5.02 19.40
N GLY A 61 16.96 6.18 19.34
CA GLY A 61 17.59 7.48 19.53
C GLY A 61 18.47 7.95 18.37
N ASP A 62 18.39 7.33 17.19
CA ASP A 62 19.09 7.81 15.99
C ASP A 62 18.41 9.09 15.47
N PRO A 63 19.07 10.27 15.56
CA PRO A 63 18.45 11.54 15.19
C PRO A 63 18.06 11.61 13.71
N ALA A 64 18.80 10.93 12.83
CA ALA A 64 18.53 10.97 11.39
C ALA A 64 17.26 10.19 11.06
N LEU A 65 17.09 8.99 11.62
CA LEU A 65 15.86 8.20 11.43
C LEU A 65 14.64 8.93 11.97
N ILE A 66 14.75 9.53 13.16
CA ILE A 66 13.66 10.28 13.78
C ILE A 66 13.26 11.49 12.90
N GLU A 67 14.24 12.24 12.40
CA GLU A 67 13.97 13.42 11.57
C GLU A 67 13.37 13.03 10.21
N ASN A 68 13.84 11.94 9.60
CA ASN A 68 13.27 11.41 8.37
C ASN A 68 11.79 11.07 8.56
N ARG A 69 11.41 10.35 9.62
CA ARG A 69 10.00 10.02 9.90
C ARG A 69 9.15 11.27 10.11
N ARG A 70 9.65 12.26 10.85
CA ARG A 70 8.93 13.51 11.10
C ARG A 70 8.72 14.32 9.83
N THR A 71 9.73 14.35 8.96
CA THR A 71 9.66 15.00 7.65
C THR A 71 8.62 14.33 6.76
N GLU A 72 8.67 13.00 6.64
CA GLU A 72 7.71 12.22 5.85
C GLU A 72 6.27 12.43 6.32
N LEU A 73 6.02 12.33 7.64
CA LEU A 73 4.70 12.59 8.23
C LEU A 73 4.20 14.01 7.95
N THR A 74 5.11 14.99 7.94
CA THR A 74 4.77 16.38 7.62
C THR A 74 4.35 16.52 6.16
N GLU A 75 5.09 15.92 5.22
CA GLU A 75 4.74 15.97 3.80
C GLU A 75 3.47 15.18 3.47
N LEU A 76 3.30 13.99 4.04
CA LEU A 76 2.08 13.19 3.87
C LEU A 76 0.84 13.95 4.36
N ARG A 77 0.91 14.62 5.52
CA ARG A 77 -0.22 15.38 6.06
C ARG A 77 -0.61 16.58 5.19
N LYS A 78 0.32 17.17 4.42
CA LYS A 78 -0.01 18.24 3.45
C LYS A 78 -0.85 17.73 2.28
N LEU A 79 -0.82 16.43 1.98
CA LEU A 79 -1.55 15.82 0.87
C LEU A 79 -3.01 15.49 1.20
N LEU A 80 -3.41 15.54 2.47
CA LEU A 80 -4.78 15.23 2.88
C LEU A 80 -5.76 16.30 2.39
N ASP A 81 -6.82 15.87 1.70
CA ASP A 81 -7.90 16.72 1.18
C ASP A 81 -9.15 16.76 2.08
N ALA A 82 -9.14 15.99 3.17
CA ALA A 82 -10.15 15.97 4.22
C ALA A 82 -9.51 15.53 5.55
N PRO A 83 -10.18 15.75 6.70
CA PRO A 83 -9.66 15.36 8.00
C PRO A 83 -9.18 13.91 8.04
N TYR A 84 -8.03 13.69 8.67
CA TYR A 84 -7.46 12.37 8.86
C TYR A 84 -8.17 11.63 9.99
N VAL A 85 -8.52 10.38 9.73
CA VAL A 85 -8.94 9.40 10.73
C VAL A 85 -8.09 8.16 10.51
N ASN A 86 -7.38 7.71 11.54
CA ASN A 86 -6.58 6.51 11.44
C ASN A 86 -7.48 5.26 11.46
N HIS A 87 -7.94 4.84 10.28
CA HIS A 87 -8.72 3.61 10.09
C HIS A 87 -7.93 2.33 10.31
N HIS A 88 -6.61 2.44 10.48
CA HIS A 88 -5.69 1.34 10.69
C HIS A 88 -5.28 1.17 12.16
N ALA A 89 -5.74 2.06 13.05
CA ALA A 89 -5.41 2.02 14.46
C ALA A 89 -5.86 0.69 15.10
N GLY A 90 -4.92 0.00 15.76
CA GLY A 90 -5.17 -1.28 16.43
C GLY A 90 -5.27 -2.50 15.50
N HIS A 91 -5.01 -2.35 14.20
CA HIS A 91 -4.88 -3.47 13.28
C HIS A 91 -3.42 -3.90 13.13
N ASP A 92 -3.13 -5.20 13.14
CA ASP A 92 -1.79 -5.69 12.83
C ASP A 92 -1.63 -5.77 11.30
N MET A 93 -0.71 -4.97 10.75
CA MET A 93 -0.45 -4.90 9.32
C MET A 93 1.03 -5.14 9.03
N PRO A 94 1.40 -5.83 7.93
CA PRO A 94 2.80 -5.97 7.53
C PRO A 94 3.49 -4.62 7.45
N GLY A 95 4.66 -4.52 8.07
CA GLY A 95 5.44 -3.29 8.13
C GLY A 95 4.94 -2.23 9.11
N MET A 96 3.83 -2.42 9.83
CA MET A 96 3.43 -1.51 10.92
C MET A 96 3.84 -2.09 12.27
N PRO A 97 4.75 -1.44 13.02
CA PRO A 97 5.08 -1.89 14.36
C PRO A 97 3.84 -1.86 15.26
N THR A 98 3.54 -3.00 15.87
CA THR A 98 2.46 -3.13 16.85
C THR A 98 2.86 -2.54 18.20
N ASP A 99 1.89 -2.18 19.04
CA ASP A 99 2.16 -1.68 20.39
C ASP A 99 2.92 -2.73 21.24
N ALA A 100 2.67 -4.02 21.02
CA ALA A 100 3.37 -5.11 21.70
C ALA A 100 4.83 -5.24 21.25
N GLU A 101 5.11 -5.09 19.95
CA GLU A 101 6.47 -5.08 19.42
C GLU A 101 7.25 -3.87 19.89
N ILE A 102 6.63 -2.68 19.93
CA ILE A 102 7.23 -1.45 20.47
C ILE A 102 7.55 -1.64 21.97
N ALA A 103 6.63 -2.22 22.75
CA ALA A 103 6.86 -2.51 24.16
C ALA A 103 8.05 -3.48 24.35
N LEU A 104 8.15 -4.53 23.54
CA LEU A 104 9.29 -5.44 23.57
C LEU A 104 10.60 -4.74 23.19
N ALA A 105 10.59 -3.95 22.11
CA ALA A 105 11.75 -3.19 21.64
C ALA A 105 12.31 -2.23 22.70
N SER A 106 11.44 -1.67 23.56
CA SER A 106 11.87 -0.78 24.65
C SER A 106 12.77 -1.45 25.71
N THR A 107 12.80 -2.79 25.74
CA THR A 107 13.57 -3.59 26.69
C THR A 107 14.59 -4.51 26.03
N SER A 108 14.60 -4.60 24.71
CA SER A 108 15.44 -5.51 23.94
C SER A 108 16.02 -4.82 22.71
N PRO A 109 17.33 -4.46 22.72
CA PRO A 109 18.01 -3.86 21.58
C PRO A 109 17.95 -4.74 20.31
N ASP A 110 17.99 -6.07 20.47
CA ASP A 110 17.89 -6.99 19.33
C ASP A 110 16.50 -6.95 18.70
N ALA A 111 15.45 -6.92 19.54
CA ALA A 111 14.08 -6.77 19.06
C ALA A 111 13.87 -5.41 18.38
N LEU A 112 14.43 -4.34 18.95
CA LEU A 112 14.42 -3.02 18.32
C LEU A 112 15.07 -3.05 16.93
N LYS A 113 16.29 -3.60 16.81
CA LYS A 113 16.96 -3.72 15.51
C LYS A 113 16.12 -4.53 14.51
N GLN A 114 15.56 -5.66 14.95
CA GLN A 114 14.73 -6.52 14.12
C GLN A 114 13.47 -5.80 13.62
N PHE A 115 12.72 -5.14 14.51
CA PHE A 115 11.46 -4.50 14.14
C PHE A 115 11.67 -3.24 13.30
N VAL A 116 12.75 -2.48 13.54
CA VAL A 116 13.11 -1.38 12.66
C VAL A 116 13.41 -1.92 11.27
N HIS A 117 14.28 -2.94 11.16
CA HIS A 117 14.61 -3.53 9.86
C HIS A 117 13.38 -4.09 9.14
N ALA A 118 12.49 -4.81 9.86
CA ALA A 118 11.24 -5.33 9.31
C ALA A 118 10.34 -4.21 8.78
N HIS A 119 10.12 -3.15 9.57
CA HIS A 119 9.36 -1.98 9.12
C HIS A 119 9.96 -1.33 7.87
N LEU A 120 11.27 -1.10 7.85
CA LEU A 120 11.94 -0.49 6.69
C LEU A 120 11.82 -1.35 5.43
N THR A 121 11.94 -2.68 5.56
CA THR A 121 11.86 -3.62 4.44
C THR A 121 10.46 -3.66 3.85
N GLU A 122 9.44 -3.85 4.70
CA GLU A 122 8.05 -3.93 4.25
C GLU A 122 7.54 -2.59 3.69
N SER A 123 7.88 -1.47 4.34
CA SER A 123 7.51 -0.13 3.83
C SER A 123 8.15 0.16 2.48
N LEU A 124 9.38 -0.29 2.23
CA LEU A 124 10.04 -0.12 0.93
C LEU A 124 9.30 -0.88 -0.19
N GLU A 125 8.77 -2.07 0.08
CA GLU A 125 7.95 -2.80 -0.90
C GLU A 125 6.64 -2.06 -1.21
N VAL A 126 5.98 -1.52 -0.18
CA VAL A 126 4.79 -0.67 -0.36
C VAL A 126 5.12 0.55 -1.22
N LEU A 127 6.24 1.23 -0.95
CA LEU A 127 6.68 2.41 -1.69
C LEU A 127 6.97 2.11 -3.16
N ARG A 128 7.63 0.99 -3.46
CA ARG A 128 7.86 0.54 -4.84
C ARG A 128 6.56 0.27 -5.58
N SER A 129 5.63 -0.41 -4.92
CA SER A 129 4.30 -0.65 -5.50
C SER A 129 3.55 0.67 -5.72
N ALA A 130 3.66 1.60 -4.78
CA ALA A 130 3.04 2.91 -4.85
C ALA A 130 3.63 3.75 -6.00
N GLY A 131 4.95 3.74 -6.20
CA GLY A 131 5.64 4.44 -7.28
C GLY A 131 5.22 3.98 -8.68
N ALA A 132 4.76 2.73 -8.83
CA ALA A 132 4.19 2.23 -10.08
C ALA A 132 2.72 2.63 -10.30
N ALA A 133 1.97 2.95 -9.23
CA ALA A 133 0.53 3.14 -9.26
C ALA A 133 0.08 4.61 -9.12
N ILE A 134 0.85 5.42 -8.39
CA ILE A 134 0.51 6.81 -8.09
C ILE A 134 0.82 7.69 -9.30
N THR A 135 -0.14 8.54 -9.65
CA THR A 135 -0.01 9.45 -10.80
C THR A 135 -0.07 10.93 -10.40
N HIS A 136 -0.52 11.23 -9.18
CA HIS A 136 -0.50 12.58 -8.63
C HIS A 136 0.95 13.03 -8.32
N PRO A 137 1.49 14.07 -9.00
CA PRO A 137 2.90 14.43 -8.85
C PRO A 137 3.32 14.78 -7.41
N PRO A 138 2.57 15.58 -6.63
CA PRO A 138 2.92 15.81 -5.24
C PRO A 138 2.93 14.55 -4.37
N THR A 139 2.10 13.54 -4.66
CA THR A 139 2.15 12.26 -3.94
C THR A 139 3.36 11.45 -4.38
N ALA A 140 3.68 11.43 -5.67
CA ALA A 140 4.86 10.77 -6.20
C ALA A 140 6.16 11.34 -5.59
N ASP A 141 6.27 12.66 -5.43
CA ASP A 141 7.41 13.31 -4.77
C ASP A 141 7.63 12.79 -3.34
N VAL A 142 6.54 12.55 -2.59
CA VAL A 142 6.61 12.00 -1.23
C VAL A 142 6.98 10.52 -1.25
N VAL A 143 6.47 9.73 -2.19
CA VAL A 143 6.88 8.32 -2.37
C VAL A 143 8.38 8.24 -2.62
N GLU A 144 8.91 9.05 -3.54
CA GLU A 144 10.34 9.08 -3.84
C GLU A 144 11.18 9.53 -2.64
N LEU A 145 10.70 10.52 -1.87
CA LEU A 145 11.34 10.95 -0.63
C LEU A 145 11.48 9.78 0.36
N MET A 146 10.36 9.10 0.64
CA MET A 146 10.32 7.97 1.55
C MET A 146 11.22 6.83 1.05
N GLU A 147 11.17 6.50 -0.24
CA GLU A 147 11.98 5.42 -0.83
C GLU A 147 13.49 5.69 -0.67
N ARG A 148 13.93 6.94 -0.89
CA ARG A 148 15.33 7.34 -0.66
C ARG A 148 15.75 7.18 0.80
N HIS A 149 14.89 7.59 1.74
CA HIS A 149 15.17 7.41 3.16
C HIS A 149 15.29 5.93 3.53
N ARG A 150 14.33 5.09 3.14
CA ARG A 150 14.34 3.64 3.47
C ARG A 150 15.55 2.93 2.86
N THR A 151 15.89 3.25 1.62
CA THR A 151 17.06 2.69 0.93
C THR A 151 18.36 3.07 1.65
N THR A 152 18.48 4.34 2.06
CA THR A 152 19.68 4.83 2.77
C THR A 152 19.82 4.16 4.13
N GLU A 153 18.73 4.05 4.88
CA GLU A 153 18.72 3.48 6.23
C GLU A 153 18.98 1.97 6.24
N LEU A 154 18.40 1.23 5.29
CA LEU A 154 18.70 -0.20 5.11
C LEU A 154 20.15 -0.43 4.66
N GLY A 155 20.75 0.52 3.95
CA GLY A 155 22.17 0.46 3.56
C GLY A 155 23.15 0.80 4.70
N ALA A 156 22.67 1.37 5.81
CA ALA A 156 23.49 1.83 6.93
C ALA A 156 23.51 0.85 8.13
N GLY A 157 22.57 -0.10 8.21
CA GLY A 157 22.37 -1.03 9.35
C GLY A 157 22.99 -2.42 9.21
#